data_AF-A0A533B3J2-F1
#
_entry.id   AF-A0A533B3J2-F1
#
_cell.length_a   1.000
_cell.length_b   1.000
_cell.length_c   1.000
_cell.angle_alpha   90.00
_cell.angle_beta   90.00
_cell.angle_gamma   90.00
#
_symmetry.space_group_name_H-M   'P 1'
#
loop_
_entity.id
_entity.type
_entity.pdbx_description
1 polymer ?
#
loop_
_entity_poly.entity_id
_entity_poly.type
_entity_poly.pdbx_seq_one_letter_code
_entity_poly.pdbx_strand_id
1 'polypeptide(L)'
;MLPDQLFYNTGILTYIWLLRNEKPASHRGRVMLIDARQQFEKEPKAFSFKRNRMTDAHRQWIEERYLKGWKPGFADENVKIFRREDFAYHKVKVVFWQTDQHDQPAIVTEPYEKTFTAQNVRKEQQFYESELTFRVRLKADGAEKTVEFVIIPADDAAEKFKAAMGNRPEIGGIEWTHRHYVKDDEYIPHGEDIVAFLKREIAKPIIRWEDRPQLGYEILPNKYFYRYQPPTPAKDLLAQFWTLEKEAEKMLEGLVNR
;
A
#
# COMPACT_ATOMS: atom_id res chain seq x y z
N MET A 1 -17.39 -8.32 9.91
CA MET A 1 -17.06 -9.10 8.70
C MET A 1 -18.19 -10.08 8.45
N LEU A 2 -18.71 -10.16 7.24
CA LEU A 2 -19.77 -11.12 6.90
C LEU A 2 -19.20 -12.42 6.33
N PRO A 3 -20.00 -13.51 6.31
CA PRO A 3 -19.66 -14.74 5.60
C PRO A 3 -19.27 -14.49 4.14
N ASP A 4 -18.38 -15.34 3.62
CA ASP A 4 -18.12 -15.42 2.20
C ASP A 4 -19.35 -15.97 1.46
N GLN A 5 -19.40 -15.81 0.13
CA GLN A 5 -20.43 -16.42 -0.72
C GLN A 5 -21.88 -16.13 -0.27
N LEU A 6 -22.10 -14.99 0.40
CA LEU A 6 -23.40 -14.57 0.89
C LEU A 6 -24.28 -13.95 -0.21
N PHE A 7 -23.64 -13.41 -1.26
CA PHE A 7 -24.28 -12.70 -2.37
C PHE A 7 -24.05 -13.41 -3.71
N TYR A 8 -24.94 -13.17 -4.67
CA TYR A 8 -24.99 -13.90 -5.95
C TYR A 8 -23.81 -13.64 -6.90
N ASN A 9 -23.21 -12.45 -6.82
CA ASN A 9 -22.31 -11.92 -7.87
C ASN A 9 -20.88 -11.66 -7.40
N THR A 10 -20.52 -12.00 -6.16
CA THR A 10 -19.17 -11.74 -5.65
C THR A 10 -18.77 -12.77 -4.59
N GLY A 11 -17.55 -13.29 -4.74
CA GLY A 11 -16.87 -14.10 -3.71
C GLY A 11 -16.04 -13.26 -2.74
N ILE A 12 -16.04 -11.93 -2.89
CA ILE A 12 -15.26 -11.02 -2.04
C ILE A 12 -15.94 -10.90 -0.67
N LEU A 13 -15.14 -10.86 0.39
CA LEU A 13 -15.62 -10.60 1.74
C LEU A 13 -16.35 -9.26 1.82
N THR A 14 -17.54 -9.27 2.41
CA THR A 14 -18.38 -8.08 2.56
C THR A 14 -18.34 -7.57 4.00
N TYR A 15 -18.46 -6.24 4.13
CA TYR A 15 -18.46 -5.54 5.41
C TYR A 15 -19.71 -4.68 5.53
N ILE A 16 -20.24 -4.55 6.75
CA ILE A 16 -21.29 -3.58 7.09
C ILE A 16 -20.67 -2.57 8.05
N TRP A 17 -20.80 -1.29 7.71
CA TRP A 17 -20.34 -0.18 8.53
C TRP A 17 -21.52 0.47 9.25
N LEU A 18 -21.45 0.50 10.57
CA LEU A 18 -22.40 1.24 11.41
C LEU A 18 -21.72 2.51 11.90
N LEU A 19 -22.16 3.66 11.37
CA LEU A 19 -21.61 4.97 11.67
C LEU A 19 -22.62 5.78 12.47
N ARG A 20 -22.14 6.48 13.49
CA ARG A 20 -22.96 7.34 14.36
C ARG A 20 -22.14 8.56 14.75
N ASN A 21 -22.66 9.75 14.48
CA ASN A 21 -22.02 11.01 14.87
C ASN A 21 -22.13 11.22 16.39
N GLU A 22 -23.34 11.06 16.92
CA GLU A 22 -23.63 11.26 18.34
C GLU A 22 -23.43 9.98 19.16
N LYS A 23 -22.18 9.54 19.30
CA LYS A 23 -21.86 8.35 20.10
C LYS A 23 -22.12 8.60 21.61
N PRO A 24 -22.75 7.65 22.33
CA PRO A 24 -22.78 7.65 23.80
C PRO A 24 -21.38 7.75 24.38
N ALA A 25 -21.25 8.28 25.61
CA ALA A 25 -19.95 8.48 26.25
C ALA A 25 -19.09 7.21 26.27
N SER A 26 -19.72 6.05 26.52
CA SER A 26 -19.06 4.77 26.44
C SER A 26 -18.48 4.51 25.04
N HIS A 27 -19.12 4.84 23.92
CA HIS A 27 -18.64 4.45 22.58
C HIS A 27 -17.67 5.47 21.94
N ARG A 28 -17.53 6.67 22.52
CA ARG A 28 -16.72 7.76 21.95
C ARG A 28 -15.25 7.37 21.84
N GLY A 29 -14.62 7.74 20.71
CA GLY A 29 -13.23 7.40 20.42
C GLY A 29 -12.95 5.91 20.24
N ARG A 30 -13.99 5.05 20.22
CA ARG A 30 -13.84 3.60 20.10
C ARG A 30 -14.50 3.06 18.83
N VAL A 31 -13.98 1.96 18.36
CA VAL A 31 -14.47 1.18 17.22
C VAL A 31 -14.65 -0.26 17.66
N MET A 32 -15.81 -0.83 17.36
CA MET A 32 -16.08 -2.24 17.56
C MET A 32 -16.00 -2.95 16.22
N LEU A 33 -15.23 -4.02 16.16
CA LEU A 33 -15.24 -4.96 15.05
C LEU A 33 -15.90 -6.26 15.52
N ILE A 34 -16.83 -6.77 14.72
CA ILE A 34 -17.49 -8.06 14.93
C ILE A 34 -17.15 -8.96 13.74
N ASP A 35 -16.57 -10.12 14.00
CA ASP A 35 -16.37 -11.17 13.00
C ASP A 35 -17.56 -12.13 12.98
N ALA A 36 -18.37 -12.02 11.93
CA ALA A 36 -19.53 -12.86 11.71
C ALA A 36 -19.30 -13.83 10.52
N ARG A 37 -18.06 -14.08 10.11
CA ARG A 37 -17.75 -14.94 8.95
C ARG A 37 -18.34 -16.35 9.08
N GLN A 38 -18.43 -16.87 10.30
CA GLN A 38 -18.99 -18.20 10.59
C GLN A 38 -20.50 -18.18 10.87
N GLN A 39 -21.17 -17.03 10.75
CA GLN A 39 -22.59 -16.89 11.05
C GLN A 39 -23.43 -17.11 9.79
N PHE A 40 -23.45 -18.34 9.32
CA PHE A 40 -24.24 -18.76 8.17
C PHE A 40 -24.60 -20.25 8.24
N GLU A 41 -25.56 -20.63 7.41
CA GLU A 41 -25.78 -22.00 7.01
C GLU A 41 -25.74 -22.11 5.49
N LYS A 42 -25.57 -23.34 4.97
CA LYS A 42 -25.52 -23.56 3.53
C LYS A 42 -26.89 -23.31 2.90
N GLU A 43 -26.87 -22.67 1.73
CA GLU A 43 -28.06 -22.53 0.91
C GLU A 43 -28.57 -23.91 0.50
N PRO A 44 -29.88 -24.22 0.68
CA PRO A 44 -30.45 -25.48 0.22
C PRO A 44 -30.28 -25.69 -1.29
N LYS A 45 -30.28 -24.58 -2.04
CA LYS A 45 -29.97 -24.56 -3.47
C LYS A 45 -28.93 -23.48 -3.75
N ALA A 46 -27.84 -23.88 -4.35
CA ALA A 46 -26.81 -22.97 -4.84
C ALA A 46 -27.39 -22.04 -5.92
N PHE A 47 -27.13 -20.73 -5.80
CA PHE A 47 -27.52 -19.75 -6.80
C PHE A 47 -26.31 -18.95 -7.28
N SER A 48 -25.82 -19.20 -8.49
CA SER A 48 -24.60 -18.56 -9.01
C SER A 48 -23.41 -18.74 -8.04
N PHE A 49 -22.88 -17.68 -7.42
CA PHE A 49 -21.84 -17.73 -6.37
C PHE A 49 -22.38 -17.74 -4.94
N LYS A 50 -23.69 -17.56 -4.75
CA LYS A 50 -24.30 -17.62 -3.43
C LYS A 50 -24.39 -19.07 -2.95
N ARG A 51 -23.76 -19.34 -1.81
CA ARG A 51 -23.69 -20.66 -1.16
C ARG A 51 -24.07 -20.61 0.31
N ASN A 52 -24.02 -19.43 0.92
CA ASN A 52 -24.27 -19.24 2.34
C ASN A 52 -25.48 -18.33 2.53
N ARG A 53 -26.27 -18.58 3.59
CA ARG A 53 -27.41 -17.75 4.01
C ARG A 53 -27.36 -17.42 5.50
N MET A 54 -27.89 -16.25 5.82
CA MET A 54 -28.06 -15.79 7.21
C MET A 54 -29.53 -15.88 7.60
N THR A 55 -29.81 -16.64 8.65
CA THR A 55 -31.13 -16.75 9.27
C THR A 55 -31.29 -15.70 10.37
N ASP A 56 -32.49 -15.60 10.95
CA ASP A 56 -32.72 -14.69 12.06
C ASP A 56 -31.87 -15.01 13.29
N ALA A 57 -31.57 -16.29 13.52
CA ALA A 57 -30.65 -16.71 14.59
C ALA A 57 -29.25 -16.10 14.41
N HIS A 58 -28.71 -16.11 13.18
CA HIS A 58 -27.41 -15.50 12.87
C HIS A 58 -27.44 -13.97 13.03
N ARG A 59 -28.57 -13.32 12.69
CA ARG A 59 -28.73 -11.86 12.86
C ARG A 59 -28.80 -11.49 14.34
N GLN A 60 -29.60 -12.22 15.11
CA GLN A 60 -29.72 -12.04 16.55
C GLN A 60 -28.37 -12.25 17.26
N TRP A 61 -27.59 -13.25 16.84
CA TRP A 61 -26.23 -13.48 17.35
C TRP A 61 -25.33 -12.25 17.21
N ILE A 62 -25.43 -11.53 16.07
CA ILE A 62 -24.67 -10.30 15.80
C ILE A 62 -25.20 -9.15 16.66
N GLU A 63 -26.53 -8.99 16.70
CA GLU A 63 -27.19 -7.94 17.48
C GLU A 63 -26.82 -8.04 18.97
N GLU A 64 -26.87 -9.24 19.54
CA GLU A 64 -26.51 -9.46 20.94
C GLU A 64 -25.06 -9.06 21.23
N ARG A 65 -24.14 -9.36 20.32
CA ARG A 65 -22.72 -8.97 20.44
C ARG A 65 -22.51 -7.48 20.29
N TYR A 66 -23.23 -6.85 19.38
CA TYR A 66 -23.21 -5.40 19.25
C TYR A 66 -23.72 -4.72 20.53
N LEU A 67 -24.82 -5.20 21.12
CA LEU A 67 -25.39 -4.61 22.33
C LEU A 67 -24.54 -4.89 23.57
N LYS A 68 -24.09 -6.14 23.77
CA LYS A 68 -23.33 -6.56 24.96
C LYS A 68 -21.85 -6.16 24.88
N GLY A 69 -21.28 -6.08 23.68
CA GLY A 69 -19.84 -5.88 23.46
C GLY A 69 -19.27 -4.54 23.90
N TRP A 70 -20.12 -3.55 24.15
CA TRP A 70 -19.68 -2.25 24.69
C TRP A 70 -19.48 -2.24 26.20
N LYS A 71 -19.97 -3.28 26.90
CA LYS A 71 -19.85 -3.39 28.37
C LYS A 71 -18.40 -3.66 28.76
N PRO A 72 -17.90 -3.04 29.85
CA PRO A 72 -16.56 -3.35 30.38
C PRO A 72 -16.42 -4.85 30.67
N GLY A 73 -15.26 -5.42 30.31
CA GLY A 73 -14.96 -6.84 30.57
C GLY A 73 -15.69 -7.85 29.67
N PHE A 74 -16.42 -7.41 28.65
CA PHE A 74 -16.98 -8.33 27.66
C PHE A 74 -15.88 -9.00 26.85
N ALA A 75 -15.74 -10.32 27.00
CA ALA A 75 -14.78 -11.14 26.28
C ALA A 75 -15.53 -12.07 25.32
N ASP A 76 -15.34 -11.84 24.02
CA ASP A 76 -15.79 -12.73 22.95
C ASP A 76 -14.71 -12.73 21.87
N GLU A 77 -14.33 -13.90 21.41
CA GLU A 77 -13.25 -14.07 20.43
C GLU A 77 -13.56 -13.43 19.06
N ASN A 78 -14.84 -13.18 18.79
CA ASN A 78 -15.37 -12.59 17.57
C ASN A 78 -15.65 -11.09 17.72
N VAL A 79 -15.44 -10.51 18.91
CA VAL A 79 -15.67 -9.08 19.16
C VAL A 79 -14.37 -8.44 19.65
N LYS A 80 -13.93 -7.39 18.96
CA LYS A 80 -12.75 -6.62 19.36
C LYS A 80 -13.10 -5.14 19.43
N ILE A 81 -12.69 -4.49 20.51
CA ILE A 81 -12.83 -3.05 20.72
C ILE A 81 -11.46 -2.41 20.61
N PHE A 82 -11.36 -1.37 19.78
CA PHE A 82 -10.16 -0.60 19.57
C PHE A 82 -10.42 0.87 19.87
N ARG A 83 -9.36 1.61 20.17
CA ARG A 83 -9.37 3.07 20.09
C ARG A 83 -9.34 3.48 18.62
N ARG A 84 -9.88 4.64 18.31
CA ARG A 84 -9.85 5.18 16.94
C ARG A 84 -8.41 5.37 16.46
N GLU A 85 -7.55 5.80 17.36
CA GLU A 85 -6.14 6.08 17.12
C GLU A 85 -5.32 4.80 16.83
N ASP A 86 -5.82 3.61 17.21
CA ASP A 86 -5.17 2.32 16.87
C ASP A 86 -5.18 2.03 15.37
N PHE A 87 -5.99 2.76 14.60
CA PHE A 87 -6.08 2.68 13.15
C PHE A 87 -5.39 3.85 12.45
N ALA A 88 -4.91 4.83 13.22
CA ALA A 88 -4.31 6.03 12.68
C ALA A 88 -2.86 5.80 12.25
N TYR A 89 -2.45 6.46 11.18
CA TYR A 89 -1.06 6.48 10.73
C TYR A 89 -0.68 7.84 10.16
N HIS A 90 0.61 8.15 10.22
CA HIS A 90 1.26 9.20 9.46
C HIS A 90 1.55 8.69 8.06
N LYS A 91 1.17 9.48 7.05
CA LYS A 91 1.47 9.17 5.65
C LYS A 91 2.68 9.99 5.24
N VAL A 92 3.86 9.38 5.29
CA VAL A 92 5.14 10.05 5.10
C VAL A 92 5.63 9.81 3.69
N LYS A 93 5.75 10.86 2.89
CA LYS A 93 6.37 10.76 1.57
C LYS A 93 7.88 10.72 1.74
N VAL A 94 8.53 9.73 1.15
CA VAL A 94 9.99 9.56 1.17
C VAL A 94 10.54 9.62 -0.25
N VAL A 95 11.77 10.11 -0.38
CA VAL A 95 12.45 10.28 -1.67
C VAL A 95 13.83 9.66 -1.62
N PHE A 96 14.13 8.79 -2.59
CA PHE A 96 15.37 8.00 -2.65
C PHE A 96 16.09 8.15 -3.97
N TRP A 97 17.42 8.08 -3.94
CA TRP A 97 18.20 7.87 -5.15
C TRP A 97 18.06 6.41 -5.60
N GLN A 98 17.85 6.21 -6.90
CA GLN A 98 17.86 4.88 -7.48
C GLN A 98 19.27 4.52 -7.94
N THR A 99 19.60 3.24 -7.82
CA THR A 99 20.82 2.65 -8.35
C THR A 99 20.51 1.72 -9.51
N ASP A 100 21.50 1.50 -10.37
CA ASP A 100 21.45 0.47 -11.40
C ASP A 100 21.79 -0.92 -10.84
N GLN A 101 21.90 -1.91 -11.72
CA GLN A 101 22.22 -3.31 -11.36
C GLN A 101 23.63 -3.51 -10.77
N HIS A 102 24.49 -2.50 -10.80
CA HIS A 102 25.85 -2.54 -10.26
C HIS A 102 26.02 -1.57 -9.06
N ASP A 103 24.89 -1.20 -8.43
CA ASP A 103 24.84 -0.25 -7.32
C ASP A 103 25.40 1.15 -7.63
N GLN A 104 25.51 1.51 -8.90
CA GLN A 104 25.90 2.86 -9.32
C GLN A 104 24.70 3.78 -9.41
N PRO A 105 24.85 5.11 -9.24
CA PRO A 105 23.77 6.06 -9.45
C PRO A 105 23.08 5.85 -10.80
N ALA A 106 21.79 5.54 -10.79
CA ALA A 106 21.02 5.46 -12.02
C ALA A 106 20.89 6.86 -12.61
N ILE A 107 21.17 7.01 -13.90
CA ILE A 107 21.05 8.26 -14.66
C ILE A 107 19.97 8.06 -15.71
N VAL A 108 19.06 9.03 -15.85
CA VAL A 108 17.95 8.99 -16.81
C VAL A 108 17.94 10.26 -17.65
N THR A 109 17.45 10.13 -18.89
CA THR A 109 17.17 11.26 -19.77
C THR A 109 15.68 11.26 -20.09
N GLU A 110 15.00 12.36 -19.80
CA GLU A 110 13.55 12.48 -19.98
C GLU A 110 13.13 13.89 -20.40
N PRO A 111 11.86 14.12 -20.80
CA PRO A 111 11.37 15.46 -21.08
C PRO A 111 11.33 16.33 -19.81
N TYR A 112 11.72 17.60 -19.93
CA TYR A 112 11.58 18.56 -18.83
C TYR A 112 10.18 19.17 -18.80
N GLU A 113 9.35 18.76 -17.85
CA GLU A 113 7.93 19.12 -17.81
C GLU A 113 7.64 20.49 -17.14
N LYS A 114 8.55 20.99 -16.30
CA LYS A 114 8.35 22.24 -15.56
C LYS A 114 8.57 23.44 -16.48
N THR A 115 8.04 24.60 -16.12
CA THR A 115 8.38 25.85 -16.83
C THR A 115 9.88 26.08 -16.81
N PHE A 116 10.48 26.22 -17.99
CA PHE A 116 11.94 26.31 -18.12
C PHE A 116 12.45 27.72 -17.85
N THR A 117 12.80 27.98 -16.59
CA THR A 117 13.25 29.28 -16.09
C THR A 117 14.54 29.12 -15.27
N ALA A 118 15.35 30.17 -15.20
CA ALA A 118 16.55 30.20 -14.36
C ALA A 118 16.26 29.82 -12.90
N GLN A 119 15.10 30.24 -12.36
CA GLN A 119 14.71 29.91 -10.99
C GLN A 119 14.42 28.42 -10.82
N ASN A 120 13.71 27.80 -11.76
CA ASN A 120 13.41 26.37 -11.67
C ASN A 120 14.67 25.53 -11.88
N VAL A 121 15.52 25.87 -12.85
CA VAL A 121 16.81 25.20 -13.06
C VAL A 121 17.72 25.31 -11.83
N ARG A 122 17.75 26.47 -11.16
CA ARG A 122 18.44 26.62 -9.87
C ARG A 122 17.85 25.70 -8.79
N LYS A 123 16.52 25.58 -8.69
CA LYS A 123 15.87 24.69 -7.72
C LYS A 123 16.14 23.22 -8.02
N GLU A 124 16.17 22.82 -9.30
CA GLU A 124 16.59 21.47 -9.67
C GLU A 124 18.01 21.24 -9.19
N GLN A 125 18.93 22.17 -9.48
CA GLN A 125 20.32 21.95 -9.10
C GLN A 125 20.55 21.87 -7.59
N GLN A 126 19.80 22.66 -6.82
CA GLN A 126 19.79 22.56 -5.36
C GLN A 126 19.22 21.24 -4.83
N PHE A 127 18.31 20.60 -5.55
CA PHE A 127 17.71 19.33 -5.16
C PHE A 127 18.60 18.14 -5.54
N TYR A 128 19.12 18.13 -6.77
CA TYR A 128 19.91 17.01 -7.27
C TYR A 128 21.34 17.01 -6.74
N GLU A 129 21.93 18.20 -6.54
CA GLU A 129 23.31 18.36 -6.09
C GLU A 129 24.29 17.48 -6.88
N SER A 130 24.03 17.35 -8.20
CA SER A 130 24.79 16.51 -9.11
C SER A 130 25.01 17.23 -10.44
N GLU A 131 25.65 16.55 -11.39
CA GLU A 131 25.64 17.02 -12.77
C GLU A 131 24.21 16.95 -13.33
N LEU A 132 23.78 18.03 -13.99
CA LEU A 132 22.55 18.13 -14.75
C LEU A 132 22.88 18.58 -16.17
N THR A 133 22.44 17.81 -17.16
CA THR A 133 22.62 18.14 -18.58
C THR A 133 21.28 18.49 -19.19
N PHE A 134 21.17 19.64 -19.85
CA PHE A 134 19.96 20.06 -20.53
C PHE A 134 20.21 20.13 -22.04
N ARG A 135 19.33 19.50 -22.81
CA ARG A 135 19.30 19.56 -24.26
C ARG A 135 18.01 20.24 -24.71
N VAL A 136 18.15 21.45 -25.24
CA VAL A 136 17.04 22.33 -25.58
C VAL A 136 16.94 22.45 -27.09
N ARG A 137 15.78 22.11 -27.65
CA ARG A 137 15.44 22.38 -29.05
C ARG A 137 14.78 23.75 -29.15
N LEU A 138 15.39 24.61 -29.95
CA LEU A 138 14.98 25.98 -30.20
C LEU A 138 14.51 26.11 -31.65
N LYS A 139 13.45 26.89 -31.86
CA LYS A 139 12.95 27.29 -33.16
C LYS A 139 13.31 28.77 -33.37
N ALA A 140 14.05 29.04 -34.45
CA ALA A 140 14.36 30.39 -34.90
C ALA A 140 14.32 30.40 -36.43
N ASP A 141 13.57 31.33 -37.01
CA ASP A 141 13.51 31.60 -38.46
C ASP A 141 13.29 30.36 -39.35
N GLY A 142 12.46 29.42 -38.89
CA GLY A 142 12.14 28.19 -39.62
C GLY A 142 13.21 27.08 -39.53
N ALA A 143 14.30 27.31 -38.80
CA ALA A 143 15.33 26.32 -38.51
C ALA A 143 15.24 25.84 -37.04
N GLU A 144 15.45 24.53 -36.83
CA GLU A 144 15.62 23.97 -35.49
C GLU A 144 17.10 23.95 -35.11
N LYS A 145 17.44 24.54 -33.97
CA LYS A 145 18.78 24.48 -33.37
C LYS A 145 18.70 23.79 -32.03
N THR A 146 19.65 22.90 -31.74
CA THR A 146 19.80 22.32 -30.40
C THR A 146 20.90 23.05 -29.65
N VAL A 147 20.62 23.42 -28.40
CA VAL A 147 21.60 23.93 -27.44
C VAL A 147 21.70 22.94 -26.30
N GLU A 148 22.91 22.50 -26.00
CA GLU A 148 23.21 21.63 -24.87
C GLU A 148 24.08 22.38 -23.88
N PHE A 149 23.75 22.28 -22.60
CA PHE A 149 24.57 22.84 -21.53
C PHE A 149 24.51 21.98 -20.27
N VAL A 150 25.62 21.98 -19.54
CA VAL A 150 25.80 21.22 -18.29
C VAL A 150 25.90 22.19 -17.12
N ILE A 151 25.27 21.82 -16.02
CA ILE A 151 25.34 22.50 -14.73
C ILE A 151 25.86 21.51 -13.69
N ILE A 152 26.97 21.86 -13.04
CA ILE A 152 27.52 21.11 -11.89
C ILE A 152 27.26 21.87 -10.58
N PRO A 153 27.36 21.24 -9.39
CA PRO A 153 26.96 21.89 -8.13
C PRO A 153 27.72 23.17 -7.80
N ALA A 154 28.95 23.32 -8.32
CA ALA A 154 29.78 24.51 -8.15
C ALA A 154 29.39 25.69 -9.07
N ASP A 155 28.55 25.47 -10.08
CA ASP A 155 28.15 26.51 -11.02
C ASP A 155 27.05 27.43 -10.45
N ASP A 156 27.04 28.69 -10.88
CA ASP A 156 25.81 29.50 -10.81
C ASP A 156 24.85 29.03 -11.92
N ALA A 157 23.90 28.19 -11.52
CA ALA A 157 22.89 27.63 -12.42
C ALA A 157 22.07 28.70 -13.16
N ALA A 158 21.83 29.88 -12.55
CA ALA A 158 21.06 30.94 -13.18
C ALA A 158 21.87 31.65 -14.27
N GLU A 159 23.16 31.89 -14.04
CA GLU A 159 24.05 32.48 -15.05
C GLU A 159 24.33 31.51 -16.20
N LYS A 160 24.58 30.22 -15.92
CA LYS A 160 24.70 29.17 -16.95
C LYS A 160 23.45 29.10 -17.82
N PHE A 161 22.27 29.12 -17.19
CA PHE A 161 20.99 29.13 -17.90
C PHE A 161 20.85 30.36 -18.81
N LYS A 162 21.14 31.56 -18.30
CA LYS A 162 21.05 32.79 -19.11
C LYS A 162 22.02 32.77 -20.29
N ALA A 163 23.25 32.31 -20.06
CA ALA A 163 24.26 32.19 -21.10
C ALA A 163 23.84 31.21 -22.20
N ALA A 164 23.22 30.08 -21.84
CA ALA A 164 22.75 29.09 -22.81
C ALA A 164 21.48 29.55 -23.56
N MET A 165 20.56 30.24 -22.89
CA MET A 165 19.26 30.60 -23.47
C MET A 165 19.25 31.93 -24.23
N GLY A 166 20.19 32.85 -23.95
CA GLY A 166 20.27 34.15 -24.64
C GLY A 166 18.95 34.94 -24.62
N ASN A 167 18.65 35.65 -25.72
CA ASN A 167 17.40 36.40 -25.90
C ASN A 167 16.26 35.48 -26.40
N ARG A 168 15.72 34.65 -25.49
CA ARG A 168 14.44 33.90 -25.55
C ARG A 168 13.95 33.46 -26.95
N PRO A 169 14.57 32.42 -27.54
CA PRO A 169 14.01 31.72 -28.69
C PRO A 169 12.74 30.94 -28.34
N GLU A 170 11.90 30.65 -29.34
CA GLU A 170 10.77 29.74 -29.19
C GLU A 170 11.29 28.33 -28.86
N ILE A 171 10.80 27.73 -27.77
CA ILE A 171 11.26 26.41 -27.31
C ILE A 171 10.38 25.33 -27.95
N GLY A 172 10.99 24.47 -28.77
CA GLY A 172 10.34 23.32 -29.39
C GLY A 172 10.27 22.07 -28.48
N GLY A 173 11.19 21.97 -27.52
CA GLY A 173 11.20 20.89 -26.52
C GLY A 173 12.49 20.88 -25.70
N ILE A 174 12.44 20.31 -24.50
CA ILE A 174 13.59 20.22 -23.60
C ILE A 174 13.69 18.79 -23.09
N GLU A 175 14.86 18.22 -23.19
CA GLU A 175 15.25 17.00 -22.52
C GLU A 175 16.32 17.32 -21.49
N TRP A 176 16.37 16.56 -20.41
CA TRP A 176 17.41 16.69 -19.41
C TRP A 176 17.88 15.32 -18.94
N THR A 177 19.15 15.25 -18.59
CA THR A 177 19.80 14.08 -18.03
C THR A 177 20.18 14.37 -16.59
N HIS A 178 19.74 13.51 -15.67
CA HIS A 178 19.96 13.69 -14.24
C HIS A 178 19.98 12.35 -13.50
N ARG A 179 20.40 12.38 -12.23
CA ARG A 179 20.30 11.22 -11.35
C ARG A 179 18.84 10.85 -11.11
N HIS A 180 18.51 9.58 -11.25
CA HIS A 180 17.16 9.08 -11.08
C HIS A 180 16.81 8.95 -9.60
N TYR A 181 15.62 9.43 -9.24
CA TYR A 181 15.09 9.29 -7.90
C TYR A 181 13.66 8.74 -7.95
N VAL A 182 13.26 8.03 -6.90
CA VAL A 182 11.90 7.51 -6.72
C VAL A 182 11.25 8.14 -5.49
N LYS A 183 9.92 8.21 -5.53
CA LYS A 183 9.09 8.66 -4.41
C LYS A 183 8.26 7.48 -3.93
N ASP A 184 8.18 7.30 -2.63
CA ASP A 184 7.28 6.31 -2.02
C ASP A 184 6.50 6.95 -0.87
N ASP A 185 5.41 6.30 -0.46
CA ASP A 185 4.62 6.68 0.69
C ASP A 185 4.78 5.61 1.79
N GLU A 186 5.31 6.00 2.94
CA GLU A 186 5.40 5.18 4.14
C GLU A 186 4.22 5.43 5.08
N TYR A 187 3.72 4.37 5.70
CA TYR A 187 2.55 4.37 6.56
C TYR A 187 2.97 4.06 7.99
N ILE A 188 3.29 5.11 8.75
CA ILE A 188 3.89 4.98 10.09
C ILE A 188 2.78 5.01 11.16
N PRO A 189 2.65 4.00 12.04
CA PRO A 189 1.61 3.98 13.06
C PRO A 189 1.59 5.25 13.93
N HIS A 190 0.39 5.72 14.27
CA HIS A 190 0.25 6.89 15.12
C HIS A 190 0.84 6.64 16.52
N GLY A 191 1.64 7.60 17.00
CA GLY A 191 2.35 7.51 18.27
C GLY A 191 3.79 7.00 18.15
N GLU A 192 4.24 6.55 16.97
CA GLU A 192 5.65 6.30 16.69
C GLU A 192 6.40 7.58 16.30
N ASP A 193 7.68 7.67 16.67
CA ASP A 193 8.57 8.73 16.19
C ASP A 193 8.98 8.47 14.74
N ILE A 194 8.62 9.40 13.86
CA ILE A 194 8.82 9.26 12.41
C ILE A 194 10.31 9.10 12.08
N VAL A 195 11.20 9.89 12.69
CA VAL A 195 12.63 9.86 12.37
C VAL A 195 13.26 8.54 12.80
N ALA A 196 12.93 8.07 14.00
CA ALA A 196 13.40 6.79 14.51
C ALA A 196 12.87 5.62 13.66
N PHE A 197 11.61 5.66 13.24
CA PHE A 197 11.02 4.66 12.35
C PHE A 197 11.77 4.60 11.01
N LEU A 198 11.92 5.75 10.34
CA LEU A 198 12.59 5.82 9.03
C LEU A 198 14.03 5.28 9.12
N LYS A 199 14.76 5.61 10.19
CA LYS A 199 16.13 5.12 10.41
C LYS A 199 16.18 3.60 10.66
N ARG A 200 15.16 3.04 11.31
CA ARG A 200 15.09 1.61 11.67
C ARG A 200 14.69 0.74 10.48
N GLU A 201 13.66 1.16 9.75
CA GLU A 201 13.02 0.34 8.71
C GLU A 201 13.63 0.56 7.33
N ILE A 202 14.24 1.73 7.08
CA ILE A 202 14.72 2.08 5.74
C ILE A 202 16.24 2.17 5.74
N ALA A 203 16.86 1.14 5.17
CA ALA A 203 18.32 1.07 5.02
C ALA A 203 18.87 2.05 3.96
N LYS A 204 18.05 2.42 2.97
CA LYS A 204 18.48 3.31 1.88
C LYS A 204 18.56 4.76 2.38
N PRO A 205 19.58 5.54 1.98
CA PRO A 205 19.65 6.96 2.31
C PRO A 205 18.44 7.72 1.78
N ILE A 206 17.71 8.36 2.68
CA ILE A 206 16.56 9.22 2.36
C ILE A 206 17.10 10.61 2.01
N ILE A 207 16.74 11.12 0.82
CA ILE A 207 17.11 12.47 0.37
C ILE A 207 16.30 13.50 1.14
N ARG A 208 14.99 13.28 1.18
CA ARG A 208 14.03 14.08 1.94
C ARG A 208 12.83 13.24 2.27
N TRP A 209 12.15 13.61 3.34
CA TRP A 209 10.84 13.08 3.66
C TRP A 209 9.92 14.22 4.10
N GLU A 210 8.61 14.00 3.95
CA GLU A 210 7.59 14.97 4.32
C GLU A 210 6.38 14.21 4.88
N ASP A 211 6.02 14.50 6.13
CA ASP A 211 4.80 13.98 6.73
C ASP A 211 3.59 14.80 6.25
N ARG A 212 2.47 14.11 6.01
CA ARG A 212 1.20 14.79 5.74
C ARG A 212 0.61 15.31 7.05
N PRO A 213 0.07 16.54 7.07
CA PRO A 213 -0.48 17.14 8.29
C PRO A 213 -1.72 16.42 8.82
N GLN A 214 -2.46 15.71 7.95
CA GLN A 214 -3.61 14.90 8.36
C GLN A 214 -3.22 13.44 8.51
N LEU A 215 -3.62 12.84 9.64
CA LEU A 215 -3.53 11.41 9.85
C LEU A 215 -4.42 10.64 8.86
N GLY A 216 -3.88 9.57 8.31
CA GLY A 216 -4.67 8.55 7.64
C GLY A 216 -5.26 7.57 8.64
N TYR A 217 -6.32 6.86 8.23
CA TYR A 217 -6.91 5.79 9.03
C TYR A 217 -7.12 4.57 8.15
N GLU A 218 -6.66 3.41 8.62
CA GLU A 218 -6.88 2.14 7.93
C GLU A 218 -7.40 1.09 8.91
N ILE A 219 -8.51 0.45 8.53
CA ILE A 219 -9.08 -0.66 9.28
C ILE A 219 -8.99 -1.88 8.36
N LEU A 220 -8.16 -2.85 8.74
CA LEU A 220 -8.03 -4.14 8.08
C LEU A 220 -8.63 -5.26 8.95
N PRO A 221 -9.95 -5.51 8.93
CA PRO A 221 -10.59 -6.49 9.81
C PRO A 221 -9.93 -7.87 9.77
N ASN A 222 -9.49 -8.31 8.59
CA ASN A 222 -8.75 -9.57 8.41
C ASN A 222 -7.51 -9.67 9.31
N LYS A 223 -6.71 -8.60 9.42
CA LYS A 223 -5.51 -8.56 10.26
C LYS A 223 -5.86 -8.82 11.73
N TYR A 224 -6.97 -8.26 12.21
CA TYR A 224 -7.35 -8.38 13.61
C TYR A 224 -7.96 -9.73 13.98
N PHE A 225 -8.63 -10.41 13.04
CA PHE A 225 -9.25 -11.72 13.31
C PHE A 225 -8.47 -12.89 12.70
N TYR A 226 -7.27 -12.65 12.16
CA TYR A 226 -6.39 -13.71 11.70
C TYR A 226 -5.89 -14.54 12.89
N ARG A 227 -5.99 -15.86 12.75
CA ARG A 227 -5.38 -16.82 13.67
C ARG A 227 -4.41 -17.64 12.86
N TYR A 228 -3.13 -17.55 13.20
CA TYR A 228 -2.11 -18.36 12.55
C TYR A 228 -2.39 -19.84 12.83
N GLN A 229 -2.49 -20.61 11.76
CA GLN A 229 -2.51 -22.06 11.82
C GLN A 229 -1.18 -22.55 11.27
N PRO A 230 -0.30 -23.13 12.12
CA PRO A 230 0.94 -23.68 11.62
C PRO A 230 0.64 -24.77 10.59
N PRO A 231 1.44 -24.87 9.52
CA PRO A 231 1.30 -25.97 8.60
C PRO A 231 1.53 -27.30 9.34
N THR A 232 0.82 -28.35 8.95
CA THR A 232 1.06 -29.69 9.46
C THR A 232 2.54 -30.05 9.23
N PRO A 233 3.28 -30.53 10.25
CA PRO A 233 4.67 -30.90 10.10
C PRO A 233 4.89 -31.92 8.97
N ALA A 234 6.00 -31.80 8.24
CA ALA A 234 6.30 -32.67 7.10
C ALA A 234 6.32 -34.16 7.48
N LYS A 235 6.82 -34.49 8.67
CA LYS A 235 6.83 -35.86 9.20
C LYS A 235 5.42 -36.47 9.28
N ASP A 236 4.46 -35.68 9.76
CA ASP A 236 3.08 -36.14 9.95
C ASP A 236 2.36 -36.26 8.62
N LEU A 237 2.63 -35.35 7.67
CA LEU A 237 2.15 -35.44 6.30
C LEU A 237 2.69 -36.68 5.58
N LEU A 238 3.97 -37.01 5.76
CA LEU A 238 4.57 -38.22 5.19
C LEU A 238 3.93 -39.48 5.77
N ALA A 239 3.68 -39.52 7.09
CA ALA A 239 3.00 -40.65 7.71
C ALA A 239 1.58 -40.83 7.14
N GLN A 240 0.82 -39.73 7.01
CA GLN A 240 -0.51 -39.76 6.39
C GLN A 240 -0.46 -40.21 4.92
N PHE A 241 0.53 -39.76 4.16
CA PHE A 241 0.74 -40.17 2.78
C PHE A 241 0.88 -41.69 2.66
N TRP A 242 1.77 -42.29 3.45
CA TRP A 242 1.98 -43.75 3.44
C TRP A 242 0.74 -44.53 3.93
N THR A 243 -0.04 -43.96 4.86
CA THR A 243 -1.33 -44.55 5.25
C THR A 243 -2.31 -44.56 4.09
N LEU A 244 -2.47 -43.43 3.40
CA LEU A 244 -3.36 -43.30 2.24
C LEU A 244 -2.92 -44.18 1.07
N GLU A 245 -1.61 -44.33 0.84
CA GLU A 245 -1.08 -45.23 -0.19
C GLU A 245 -1.46 -46.69 0.09
N LYS A 246 -1.29 -47.15 1.34
CA LYS A 246 -1.72 -48.50 1.74
C LYS A 246 -3.22 -48.72 1.59
N GLU A 247 -4.02 -47.71 1.92
CA GLU A 247 -5.47 -47.77 1.71
C GLU A 247 -5.82 -47.87 0.22
N ALA A 248 -5.14 -47.11 -0.64
CA ALA A 248 -5.32 -47.14 -2.08
C ALA A 248 -4.90 -48.49 -2.70
N GLU A 249 -3.74 -49.04 -2.31
CA GLU A 249 -3.28 -50.37 -2.75
C GLU A 249 -4.30 -51.45 -2.42
N LYS A 250 -4.82 -51.45 -1.19
CA LYS A 250 -5.84 -52.40 -0.74
C LYS A 250 -7.14 -52.29 -1.54
N MET A 251 -7.56 -51.08 -1.90
CA MET A 251 -8.73 -50.87 -2.77
C MET A 251 -8.49 -51.42 -4.18
N LEU A 252 -7.29 -51.24 -4.74
CA LEU A 252 -6.93 -51.75 -6.08
C LEU A 252 -6.88 -53.28 -6.10
N GLU A 253 -6.28 -53.92 -5.11
CA GLU A 253 -6.28 -55.39 -4.98
C GLU A 253 -7.71 -55.96 -4.89
N GLY A 254 -8.60 -55.27 -4.18
CA GLY A 254 -10.01 -55.64 -4.09
C GLY A 254 -10.81 -55.51 -5.40
N LEU A 255 -10.33 -54.70 -6.36
CA LEU A 255 -10.91 -54.55 -7.69
C LEU A 255 -10.34 -55.57 -8.70
N VAL A 256 -9.08 -55.97 -8.54
CA VAL A 256 -8.42 -56.98 -9.39
C VAL A 256 -8.87 -58.40 -9.04
N ASN A 257 -9.27 -58.65 -7.79
CA ASN A 257 -9.75 -59.96 -7.32
C ASN A 257 -11.28 -60.14 -7.45
N ARG A 258 -11.95 -59.43 -8.37
CA ARG A 258 -13.36 -59.60 -8.72
C ARG A 258 -13.55 -60.09 -10.15
#